data_AF-A0A7H0FN23-F1
#
_entry.id   AF-A0A7H0FN23-F1
#
_cell.length_a   1.000
_cell.length_b   1.000
_cell.length_c   1.000
_cell.angle_alpha   90.00
_cell.angle_beta   90.00
_cell.angle_gamma   90.00
#
_symmetry.space_group_name_H-M   'P 1'
#
loop_
_entity.id
_entity.type
_entity.pdbx_description
1 polymer ?
#
loop_
_entity_poly.entity_id
_entity_poly.type
_entity_poly.pdbx_seq_one_letter_code
_entity_poly.pdbx_strand_id
1 'polypeptide(L)'
;MNTGYIKLYRKVTNSFVWTNSDMFKLWILCLMKASHEDRKFLFNGQEVRLTSGQFVTGAHAIAKEYNEGVSSDKAIAWRTLWRWLKKFENEELLTIQSNARYSVITIKNWSDYQSGDKPLTSQRQSSDKPLTTYKNEKNDKNEKNINNNNKGSSIRSIWENNGFGPMSSKTMTDFDYWISDFEKIGASQKDAEQLIIKAIEIAIDANARNYNYINAILIDWERRGFKSVEEREAARKQKKTTKQQKSNTGHSDYDDLGF
;
A
#
# COMPACT_ATOMS: atom_id res chain seq x y z
N MET A 1 32.61 9.62 -15.77
CA MET A 1 32.47 9.89 -14.31
C MET A 1 31.63 8.78 -13.72
N ASN A 2 31.95 8.26 -12.54
CA ASN A 2 31.10 7.27 -11.87
C ASN A 2 29.89 8.00 -11.26
N THR A 3 28.76 7.98 -11.97
CA THR A 3 27.51 8.65 -11.56
C THR A 3 26.69 7.87 -10.53
N GLY A 4 27.28 6.85 -9.92
CA GLY A 4 26.61 5.96 -8.96
C GLY A 4 25.53 5.09 -9.58
N TYR A 5 24.75 4.43 -8.72
CA TYR A 5 23.53 3.71 -9.06
C TYR A 5 22.55 3.81 -7.88
N ILE A 6 21.25 3.65 -8.15
CA ILE A 6 20.22 3.47 -7.14
C ILE A 6 19.75 2.02 -7.12
N LYS A 7 19.44 1.47 -5.95
CA LYS A 7 18.70 0.22 -5.82
C LYS A 7 17.23 0.46 -6.17
N LEU A 8 16.68 -0.26 -7.15
CA LEU A 8 15.25 -0.26 -7.47
C LEU A 8 14.59 -1.56 -7.01
N TYR A 9 13.63 -1.46 -6.08
CA TYR A 9 12.99 -2.62 -5.48
C TYR A 9 11.87 -3.16 -6.37
N ARG A 10 11.87 -4.48 -6.62
CA ARG A 10 10.87 -5.17 -7.46
C ARG A 10 9.43 -4.90 -7.04
N LYS A 11 9.16 -4.57 -5.77
CA LYS A 11 7.83 -4.15 -5.26
C LYS A 11 7.21 -3.00 -6.08
N VAL A 12 8.01 -2.20 -6.80
CA VAL A 12 7.51 -1.15 -7.70
C VAL A 12 6.56 -1.70 -8.79
N THR A 13 6.71 -2.95 -9.24
CA THR A 13 5.82 -3.57 -10.24
C THR A 13 4.39 -3.75 -9.73
N ASN A 14 4.21 -3.77 -8.41
CA ASN A 14 2.92 -3.95 -7.75
C ASN A 14 2.32 -2.60 -7.29
N SER A 15 2.99 -1.48 -7.58
CA SER A 15 2.51 -0.13 -7.30
C SER A 15 1.80 0.46 -8.51
N PHE A 16 0.84 1.36 -8.29
CA PHE A 16 0.11 2.04 -9.37
C PHE A 16 1.04 2.81 -10.32
N VAL A 17 2.25 3.21 -9.88
CA VAL A 17 3.21 3.89 -10.78
C VAL A 17 3.62 3.01 -11.96
N TRP A 18 3.54 1.68 -11.82
CA TRP A 18 3.85 0.72 -12.89
C TRP A 18 2.75 0.60 -13.94
N THR A 19 1.51 1.04 -13.66
CA THR A 19 0.38 0.91 -14.61
C THR A 19 0.42 1.94 -15.74
N ASN A 20 1.32 2.93 -15.66
CA ASN A 20 1.48 3.98 -16.64
C ASN A 20 2.98 4.31 -16.82
N SER A 21 3.49 4.19 -18.04
CA SER A 21 4.92 4.39 -18.36
C SER A 21 5.44 5.77 -17.98
N ASP A 22 4.61 6.81 -18.10
CA ASP A 22 4.98 8.19 -17.77
C ASP A 22 5.03 8.44 -16.26
N MET A 23 4.09 7.85 -15.50
CA MET A 23 4.16 7.82 -14.04
C MET A 23 5.40 7.06 -13.56
N PHE A 24 5.71 5.90 -14.17
CA PHE A 24 6.90 5.14 -13.82
C PHE A 24 8.18 5.95 -14.11
N LYS A 25 8.28 6.58 -15.30
CA LYS A 25 9.39 7.48 -15.63
C LYS A 25 9.52 8.63 -14.62
N LEU A 26 8.41 9.25 -14.21
CA LEU A 26 8.41 10.31 -13.21
C LEU A 26 8.89 9.81 -11.84
N TRP A 27 8.47 8.61 -11.43
CA TRP A 27 8.94 7.99 -10.20
C TRP A 27 10.44 7.70 -10.21
N ILE A 28 10.96 7.13 -11.31
CA ILE A 28 12.40 6.92 -11.49
C ILE A 28 13.16 8.26 -11.47
N LEU A 29 12.67 9.31 -12.13
CA LEU A 29 13.26 10.64 -12.06
C LEU A 29 13.33 11.16 -10.62
N CYS A 30 12.28 10.96 -9.81
CA CYS A 30 12.29 11.37 -8.39
C CYS A 30 13.35 10.62 -7.58
N LEU A 31 13.52 9.30 -7.81
CA LEU A 31 14.57 8.51 -7.17
C LEU A 31 15.98 8.93 -7.60
N MET A 32 16.18 9.23 -8.88
CA MET A 32 17.48 9.70 -9.41
C MET A 32 17.86 11.11 -8.95
N LYS A 33 16.89 11.93 -8.55
CA LYS A 33 17.12 13.29 -8.02
C LYS A 33 17.38 13.33 -6.51
N ALA A 34 16.87 12.35 -5.76
CA ALA A 34 17.00 12.29 -4.32
C ALA A 34 18.47 12.22 -3.90
N SER A 35 18.87 13.05 -2.93
CA SER A 35 20.25 13.07 -2.45
C SER A 35 20.62 11.75 -1.79
N HIS A 36 21.81 11.22 -2.06
CA HIS A 36 22.33 10.04 -1.37
C HIS A 36 22.83 10.38 0.05
N GLU A 37 23.26 11.62 0.26
CA GLU A 37 23.84 12.11 1.51
C GLU A 37 23.30 13.49 1.88
N ASP A 38 23.47 13.87 3.13
CA ASP A 38 23.07 15.18 3.64
C ASP A 38 23.91 16.29 3.01
N ARG A 39 23.26 17.26 2.36
CA ARG A 39 23.93 18.36 1.68
C ARG A 39 23.26 19.69 1.97
N LYS A 40 24.09 20.72 2.11
CA LYS A 40 23.66 22.12 2.22
C LYS A 40 24.05 22.85 0.95
N PHE A 41 23.16 23.69 0.44
CA PHE A 41 23.45 24.56 -0.71
C PHE A 41 22.62 25.83 -0.63
N LEU A 42 23.12 26.89 -1.27
CA LEU A 42 22.42 28.16 -1.37
C LEU A 42 21.42 28.08 -2.53
N PHE A 43 20.13 28.32 -2.26
CA PHE A 43 19.08 28.39 -3.27
C PHE A 43 18.32 29.71 -3.13
N ASN A 44 18.35 30.56 -4.15
CA ASN A 44 17.76 31.92 -4.13
C ASN A 44 18.12 32.74 -2.86
N GLY A 45 19.37 32.63 -2.41
CA GLY A 45 19.89 33.36 -1.25
C GLY A 45 19.55 32.77 0.13
N GLN A 46 18.85 31.64 0.19
CA GLN A 46 18.60 30.91 1.45
C GLN A 46 19.43 29.62 1.51
N GLU A 47 19.96 29.29 2.70
CA GLU A 47 20.59 27.98 2.95
C GLU A 47 19.49 26.91 2.99
N VAL A 48 19.49 26.01 2.01
CA VAL A 48 18.62 24.83 2.03
C VAL A 48 19.45 23.62 2.45
N ARG A 49 18.99 22.94 3.49
CA ARG A 49 19.53 21.66 3.96
C ARG A 49 18.64 20.55 3.42
N LEU A 50 19.23 19.63 2.67
CA LEU A 50 18.60 18.38 2.26
C LEU A 50 19.24 17.24 3.03
N THR A 51 18.43 16.33 3.56
CA THR A 51 18.91 15.04 4.04
C THR A 51 18.97 14.03 2.90
N SER A 52 19.59 12.87 3.15
CA SER A 52 19.45 11.70 2.28
C SER A 52 17.96 11.41 2.00
N GLY A 53 17.63 11.11 0.74
CA GLY A 53 16.27 10.86 0.27
C GLY A 53 15.48 12.10 -0.15
N GLN A 54 16.05 13.31 -0.03
CA GLN A 54 15.38 14.55 -0.38
C GLN A 54 15.94 15.23 -1.64
N PHE A 55 15.09 15.99 -2.34
CA PHE A 55 15.52 16.91 -3.38
C PHE A 55 14.65 18.17 -3.45
N VAL A 56 15.24 19.28 -3.92
CA VAL A 56 14.49 20.50 -4.25
C VAL A 56 14.06 20.46 -5.71
N THR A 57 12.83 20.87 -5.99
CA THR A 57 12.38 21.18 -7.35
C THR A 57 11.31 22.27 -7.37
N GLY A 58 10.92 22.71 -8.56
CA GLY A 58 9.73 23.52 -8.80
C GLY A 58 8.94 22.95 -9.97
N ALA A 59 7.65 23.27 -10.06
CA ALA A 59 6.75 22.63 -11.03
C ALA A 59 7.21 22.74 -12.50
N HIS A 60 7.75 23.89 -12.90
CA HIS A 60 8.34 24.06 -14.24
C HIS A 60 9.72 23.39 -14.39
N ALA A 61 10.50 23.30 -13.31
CA ALA A 61 11.82 22.68 -13.33
C ALA A 61 11.72 21.16 -13.53
N ILE A 62 10.89 20.46 -12.75
CA ILE A 62 10.66 19.02 -12.94
C ILE A 62 10.04 18.72 -14.31
N ALA A 63 9.22 19.61 -14.86
CA ALA A 63 8.68 19.46 -16.20
C ALA A 63 9.73 19.63 -17.30
N LYS A 64 10.69 20.54 -17.13
CA LYS A 64 11.83 20.68 -18.05
C LYS A 64 12.69 19.41 -18.04
N GLU A 65 13.06 18.93 -16.86
CA GLU A 65 13.87 17.72 -16.67
C GLU A 65 13.16 16.46 -17.18
N TYR A 66 11.86 16.30 -16.89
CA TYR A 66 11.08 15.15 -17.35
C TYR A 66 10.98 15.07 -18.87
N ASN A 67 10.85 16.22 -19.54
CA ASN A 67 10.72 16.32 -21.00
C ASN A 67 12.07 16.48 -21.72
N GLU A 68 13.21 16.36 -21.02
CA GLU A 68 14.52 16.43 -21.65
C GLU A 68 14.68 15.30 -22.70
N GLY A 69 15.06 15.69 -23.92
CA GLY A 69 15.13 14.77 -25.07
C GLY A 69 13.79 14.29 -25.64
N VAL A 70 12.64 14.74 -25.11
CA VAL A 70 11.30 14.36 -25.59
C VAL A 70 10.85 15.33 -26.69
N SER A 71 10.24 14.80 -27.75
CA SER A 71 9.64 15.61 -28.82
C SER A 71 8.41 16.39 -28.33
N SER A 72 8.15 17.56 -28.91
CA SER A 72 7.12 18.50 -28.40
C SER A 72 5.70 17.94 -28.40
N ASP A 73 5.38 17.02 -29.32
CA ASP A 73 4.11 16.29 -29.41
C ASP A 73 3.89 15.30 -28.25
N LYS A 74 4.97 14.83 -27.60
CA LYS A 74 4.95 13.87 -26.49
C LYS A 74 5.29 14.50 -25.14
N ALA A 75 5.53 15.81 -25.09
CA ALA A 75 5.90 16.51 -23.87
C ALA A 75 4.73 16.59 -22.88
N ILE A 76 4.95 16.12 -21.65
CA ILE A 76 3.93 16.13 -20.60
C ILE A 76 3.93 17.49 -19.88
N ALA A 77 2.79 18.17 -19.88
CA ALA A 77 2.62 19.47 -19.23
C ALA A 77 2.88 19.41 -17.71
N TRP A 78 3.48 20.47 -17.16
CA TRP A 78 3.86 20.53 -15.75
C TRP A 78 2.71 20.27 -14.78
N ARG A 79 1.49 20.71 -15.11
CA ARG A 79 0.28 20.50 -14.29
C ARG A 79 -0.05 19.00 -14.14
N THR A 80 0.18 18.21 -15.19
CA THR A 80 -0.03 16.76 -15.19
C THR A 80 1.00 16.07 -14.30
N LEU A 81 2.27 16.42 -14.44
CA LEU A 81 3.35 15.89 -13.58
C LEU A 81 3.13 16.26 -12.11
N TRP A 82 2.71 17.50 -11.82
CA TRP A 82 2.43 17.94 -10.45
C TRP A 82 1.23 17.21 -9.83
N ARG A 83 0.17 16.96 -10.62
CA ARG A 83 -0.96 16.12 -10.22
C ARG A 83 -0.52 14.68 -9.92
N TRP A 84 0.42 14.13 -10.68
CA TRP A 84 0.98 12.81 -10.41
C TRP A 84 1.85 12.81 -9.16
N LEU A 85 2.71 13.81 -8.93
CA LEU A 85 3.44 13.97 -7.67
C LEU A 85 2.50 14.02 -6.46
N LYS A 86 1.38 14.76 -6.55
CA LYS A 86 0.37 14.76 -5.49
C LYS A 86 -0.35 13.42 -5.32
N LYS A 87 -0.52 12.64 -6.40
CA LYS A 87 -0.95 11.24 -6.27
C LYS A 87 0.12 10.39 -5.57
N PHE A 88 1.40 10.59 -5.85
CA PHE A 88 2.50 9.85 -5.23
C PHE A 88 2.61 10.17 -3.72
N GLU A 89 2.28 11.40 -3.33
CA GLU A 89 2.14 11.81 -1.93
C GLU A 89 0.96 11.14 -1.21
N ASN A 90 -0.23 11.14 -1.83
CA ASN A 90 -1.42 10.47 -1.29
C ASN A 90 -1.24 8.95 -1.12
N GLU A 91 -0.46 8.33 -2.01
CA GLU A 91 -0.12 6.90 -2.00
C GLU A 91 1.17 6.61 -1.20
N GLU A 92 1.60 7.58 -0.39
CA GLU A 92 2.73 7.51 0.55
C GLU A 92 4.10 7.15 -0.05
N LEU A 93 4.30 7.30 -1.36
CA LEU A 93 5.61 7.07 -1.99
C LEU A 93 6.62 8.18 -1.67
N LEU A 94 6.13 9.40 -1.47
CA LEU A 94 6.91 10.59 -1.14
C LEU A 94 6.11 11.58 -0.29
N THR A 95 6.72 12.68 0.13
CA THR A 95 6.04 13.86 0.69
C THR A 95 6.54 15.14 0.01
N ILE A 96 5.72 16.19 -0.02
CA ILE A 96 5.98 17.45 -0.73
C ILE A 96 5.76 18.64 0.20
N GLN A 97 6.86 19.20 0.72
CA GLN A 97 6.83 20.46 1.46
C GLN A 97 7.03 21.64 0.50
N SER A 98 5.95 22.37 0.22
CA SER A 98 5.95 23.50 -0.71
C SER A 98 6.14 24.84 0.00
N ASN A 99 6.90 25.76 -0.62
CA ASN A 99 6.88 27.19 -0.29
C ASN A 99 6.61 28.02 -1.54
N ALA A 100 6.64 29.36 -1.43
CA ALA A 100 6.33 30.28 -2.53
C ALA A 100 7.33 30.24 -3.72
N ARG A 101 8.47 29.55 -3.60
CA ARG A 101 9.57 29.56 -4.59
C ARG A 101 9.97 28.16 -5.09
N TYR A 102 9.82 27.13 -4.27
CA TYR A 102 10.21 25.75 -4.56
C TYR A 102 9.41 24.75 -3.72
N SER A 103 9.69 23.46 -3.90
CA SER A 103 9.20 22.41 -3.01
C SER A 103 10.33 21.43 -2.70
N VAL A 104 10.38 20.97 -1.45
CA VAL A 104 11.23 19.85 -1.03
C VAL A 104 10.41 18.58 -1.17
N ILE A 105 10.90 17.65 -1.98
CA ILE A 105 10.32 16.32 -2.13
C ILE A 105 11.18 15.34 -1.33
N THR A 106 10.55 14.56 -0.45
CA THR A 106 11.20 13.51 0.35
C THR A 106 10.67 12.15 -0.08
N ILE A 107 11.54 11.24 -0.50
CA ILE A 107 11.16 9.85 -0.81
C ILE A 107 10.94 9.09 0.51
N LYS A 108 9.75 8.49 0.71
CA LYS A 108 9.51 7.66 1.91
C LYS A 108 10.35 6.38 1.84
N ASN A 109 10.85 5.93 2.99
CA ASN A 109 11.65 4.70 3.16
C ASN A 109 12.94 4.67 2.31
N TRP A 110 13.47 5.84 1.91
CA TRP A 110 14.70 5.94 1.12
C TRP A 110 15.88 5.19 1.75
N SER A 111 16.07 5.34 3.06
CA SER A 111 17.13 4.65 3.81
C SER A 111 16.98 3.12 3.73
N ASP A 112 15.76 2.59 3.78
CA ASP A 112 15.52 1.14 3.67
C ASP A 112 15.81 0.62 2.25
N TYR A 113 15.64 1.47 1.24
CA TYR A 113 15.93 1.14 -0.15
C TYR A 113 17.42 1.28 -0.51
N GLN A 114 18.12 2.28 0.03
CA GLN A 114 19.52 2.58 -0.33
C GLN A 114 20.55 2.14 0.72
N SER A 115 20.12 1.57 1.86
CA SER A 115 21.03 0.90 2.79
C SER A 115 21.84 -0.17 2.05
N GLY A 116 23.16 -0.11 2.21
CA GLY A 116 24.04 -1.15 1.72
C GLY A 116 23.71 -2.49 2.39
N ASP A 117 23.78 -3.57 1.63
CA ASP A 117 23.84 -4.89 2.23
C ASP A 117 25.13 -4.92 3.05
N LYS A 118 25.02 -5.03 4.38
CA LYS A 118 26.20 -5.26 5.22
C LYS A 118 26.89 -6.50 4.65
N PRO A 119 28.18 -6.45 4.28
CA PRO A 119 28.84 -7.61 3.71
C PRO A 119 28.78 -8.73 4.75
N LEU A 120 28.11 -9.83 4.40
CA LEU A 120 28.35 -11.12 5.04
C LEU A 120 29.76 -11.54 4.62
N THR A 121 30.76 -11.04 5.35
CA THR A 121 32.16 -11.37 5.12
C THR A 121 32.33 -12.87 5.25
N SER A 122 32.73 -13.50 4.14
CA SER A 122 33.08 -14.91 4.08
C SER A 122 34.28 -15.21 4.99
N GLN A 123 34.01 -15.51 6.25
CA GLN A 123 34.96 -16.19 7.14
C GLN A 123 34.52 -17.64 7.36
N ARG A 124 34.64 -18.42 6.28
CA ARG A 124 35.05 -19.82 6.44
C ARG A 124 36.53 -19.83 6.83
N GLN A 125 36.82 -19.96 8.11
CA GLN A 125 37.99 -20.70 8.55
C GLN A 125 37.52 -21.83 9.46
N SER A 126 37.75 -23.05 8.99
CA SER A 126 37.53 -24.28 9.74
C SER A 126 38.84 -24.74 10.35
N SER A 127 38.86 -25.01 11.66
CA SER A 127 39.76 -26.01 12.25
C SER A 127 39.37 -26.31 13.71
N ASP A 128 38.88 -27.54 13.91
CA ASP A 128 39.15 -28.44 15.04
C ASP A 128 38.80 -28.10 16.51
N LYS A 129 37.68 -28.72 16.94
CA LYS A 129 37.55 -29.60 18.15
C LYS A 129 37.56 -28.95 19.57
N PRO A 130 37.05 -29.67 20.61
CA PRO A 130 35.69 -30.22 20.72
C PRO A 130 35.05 -30.01 22.13
N LEU A 131 33.77 -30.39 22.30
CA LEU A 131 33.00 -30.72 23.54
C LEU A 131 33.36 -30.03 24.89
N THR A 132 32.42 -29.48 25.67
CA THR A 132 31.34 -30.21 26.36
C THR A 132 30.07 -29.36 26.56
N THR A 133 28.87 -29.82 26.16
CA THR A 133 27.79 -30.45 26.99
C THR A 133 27.29 -29.61 28.19
N TYR A 134 26.00 -29.42 28.49
CA TYR A 134 24.68 -29.98 28.08
C TYR A 134 23.64 -28.81 27.96
N LYS A 135 22.35 -28.88 27.58
CA LYS A 135 21.34 -29.86 27.07
C LYS A 135 20.30 -29.00 26.29
N ASN A 136 19.74 -29.39 25.13
CA ASN A 136 18.55 -30.25 24.86
C ASN A 136 17.21 -29.62 25.30
N GLU A 137 16.10 -29.66 24.54
CA GLU A 137 15.72 -30.28 23.24
C GLU A 137 14.60 -29.39 22.59
N LYS A 138 14.44 -29.25 21.26
CA LYS A 138 13.73 -30.13 20.28
C LYS A 138 12.30 -30.55 20.73
N ASN A 139 11.29 -30.79 19.89
CA ASN A 139 11.01 -30.68 18.44
C ASN A 139 9.44 -30.58 18.30
N ASP A 140 8.73 -30.52 17.16
CA ASP A 140 9.01 -30.63 15.72
C ASP A 140 7.97 -29.78 14.91
N LYS A 141 7.81 -30.04 13.62
CA LYS A 141 6.70 -29.64 12.74
C LYS A 141 5.32 -30.19 13.18
N ASN A 142 4.24 -29.53 12.76
CA ASN A 142 3.12 -30.26 12.13
C ASN A 142 2.21 -29.41 11.24
N GLU A 143 1.44 -30.08 10.38
CA GLU A 143 0.53 -29.47 9.40
C GLU A 143 -0.89 -29.15 9.96
N LYS A 144 -1.59 -28.25 9.27
CA LYS A 144 -3.06 -28.08 9.12
C LYS A 144 -3.99 -28.78 10.14
N ASN A 145 -4.77 -27.98 10.90
CA ASN A 145 -6.23 -27.83 10.67
C ASN A 145 -6.95 -26.89 11.66
N ILE A 146 -7.79 -26.00 11.10
CA ILE A 146 -9.22 -25.77 11.44
C ILE A 146 -9.66 -25.98 12.93
N ASN A 147 -10.03 -24.91 13.65
CA ASN A 147 -11.45 -24.52 13.87
C ASN A 147 -11.64 -23.26 14.75
N ASN A 148 -12.82 -22.64 14.64
CA ASN A 148 -13.27 -21.52 15.47
C ASN A 148 -13.44 -21.90 16.96
N ASN A 149 -13.11 -20.97 17.87
CA ASN A 149 -14.04 -20.58 18.93
C ASN A 149 -13.71 -19.23 19.59
N ASN A 150 -14.73 -18.40 19.76
CA ASN A 150 -14.70 -17.02 20.26
C ASN A 150 -13.92 -16.81 21.57
N LYS A 151 -12.97 -15.87 21.55
CA LYS A 151 -12.59 -15.00 22.69
C LYS A 151 -11.79 -13.80 22.18
N GLY A 152 -12.49 -12.70 21.88
CA GLY A 152 -11.93 -11.34 21.73
C GLY A 152 -10.66 -11.21 20.89
N SER A 153 -10.68 -11.59 19.61
CA SER A 153 -9.56 -11.29 18.70
C SER A 153 -9.49 -9.78 18.45
N SER A 154 -8.57 -9.08 19.13
CA SER A 154 -8.25 -7.68 18.81
C SER A 154 -7.94 -7.58 17.31
N ILE A 155 -8.42 -6.52 16.65
CA ILE A 155 -8.18 -6.23 15.23
C ILE A 155 -6.68 -6.32 14.88
N ARG A 156 -5.81 -5.89 15.81
CA ARG A 156 -4.34 -6.05 15.74
C ARG A 156 -3.90 -7.51 15.60
N SER A 157 -4.47 -8.44 16.35
CA SER A 157 -4.06 -9.85 16.33
C SER A 157 -4.35 -10.53 14.99
N ILE A 158 -5.47 -10.22 14.34
CA ILE A 158 -5.79 -10.77 13.01
C ILE A 158 -4.89 -10.13 11.96
N TRP A 159 -4.66 -8.82 12.04
CA TRP A 159 -3.73 -8.10 11.15
C TRP A 159 -2.31 -8.68 11.18
N GLU A 160 -1.70 -8.74 12.37
CA GLU A 160 -0.29 -9.11 12.52
C GLU A 160 -0.04 -10.59 12.19
N ASN A 161 -0.96 -11.50 12.55
CA ASN A 161 -0.81 -12.93 12.29
C ASN A 161 -1.13 -13.36 10.84
N ASN A 162 -1.85 -12.55 10.05
CA ASN A 162 -2.23 -12.91 8.67
C ASN A 162 -1.33 -12.26 7.59
N GLY A 163 -0.15 -11.76 7.99
CA GLY A 163 0.86 -11.28 7.06
C GLY A 163 0.59 -9.89 6.48
N PHE A 164 -0.14 -9.03 7.20
CA PHE A 164 -0.18 -7.59 6.92
C PHE A 164 1.07 -6.85 7.46
N GLY A 165 1.88 -7.51 8.29
CA GLY A 165 3.00 -6.91 9.03
C GLY A 165 2.55 -6.28 10.35
N PRO A 166 3.44 -5.58 11.07
CA PRO A 166 3.08 -4.89 12.32
C PRO A 166 1.99 -3.83 12.07
N MET A 167 1.02 -3.72 12.98
CA MET A 167 -0.01 -2.69 12.86
C MET A 167 0.57 -1.30 13.19
N SER A 168 0.56 -0.40 12.21
CA SER A 168 1.00 0.99 12.40
C SER A 168 0.04 1.75 13.32
N SER A 169 0.56 2.77 14.02
CA SER A 169 -0.26 3.64 14.88
C SER A 169 -1.41 4.28 14.09
N LYS A 170 -1.12 4.80 12.88
CA LYS A 170 -2.15 5.36 11.99
C LYS A 170 -3.25 4.35 11.67
N THR A 171 -2.88 3.12 11.31
CA THR A 171 -3.84 2.05 10.98
C THR A 171 -4.73 1.69 12.17
N MET A 172 -4.18 1.73 13.39
CA MET A 172 -4.95 1.54 14.62
C MET A 172 -5.97 2.69 14.79
N THR A 173 -5.52 3.95 14.72
CA THR A 173 -6.40 5.13 14.79
C THR A 173 -7.45 5.18 13.67
N ASP A 174 -7.09 4.74 12.45
CA ASP A 174 -8.02 4.63 11.33
C ASP A 174 -9.15 3.63 11.64
N PHE A 175 -8.85 2.51 12.33
CA PHE A 175 -9.87 1.56 12.78
C PHE A 175 -10.70 2.10 13.96
N ASP A 176 -10.11 2.86 14.87
CA ASP A 176 -10.85 3.56 15.95
C ASP A 176 -11.87 4.57 15.37
N TYR A 177 -11.48 5.29 14.30
CA TYR A 177 -12.42 6.13 13.54
C TYR A 177 -13.52 5.32 12.86
N TRP A 178 -13.19 4.19 12.22
CA TRP A 178 -14.21 3.31 11.62
C TRP A 178 -15.23 2.80 12.64
N ILE A 179 -14.79 2.41 13.84
CA ILE A 179 -15.71 2.04 14.94
C ILE A 179 -16.66 3.21 15.25
N SER A 180 -16.11 4.41 15.41
CA SER A 180 -16.87 5.63 15.67
C SER A 180 -17.88 5.97 14.57
N ASP A 181 -17.56 5.69 13.30
CA ASP A 181 -18.44 5.95 12.15
C ASP A 181 -19.56 4.91 12.02
N PHE A 182 -19.29 3.63 12.31
CA PHE A 182 -20.33 2.60 12.40
C PHE A 182 -21.29 2.85 13.59
N GLU A 183 -20.79 3.34 14.73
CA GLU A 183 -21.63 3.73 15.87
C GLU A 183 -22.59 4.88 15.52
N LYS A 184 -22.16 5.87 14.72
CA LYS A 184 -23.02 6.98 14.25
C LYS A 184 -24.22 6.51 13.42
N ILE A 185 -24.08 5.41 12.66
CA ILE A 185 -25.20 4.81 11.92
C ILE A 185 -26.00 3.77 12.75
N GLY A 186 -25.61 3.56 14.01
CA GLY A 186 -26.32 2.76 15.00
C GLY A 186 -25.89 1.30 15.08
N ALA A 187 -24.65 0.96 14.69
CA ALA A 187 -24.03 -0.29 15.10
C ALA A 187 -23.64 -0.27 16.58
N SER A 188 -23.53 -1.42 17.25
CA SER A 188 -22.80 -1.48 18.52
C SER A 188 -21.29 -1.52 18.27
N GLN A 189 -20.47 -1.10 19.24
CA GLN A 189 -19.01 -1.19 19.17
C GLN A 189 -18.54 -2.59 18.74
N LYS A 190 -19.17 -3.63 19.29
CA LYS A 190 -18.88 -5.04 18.99
C LYS A 190 -19.21 -5.43 17.55
N ASP A 191 -20.29 -4.89 16.99
CA ASP A 191 -20.67 -5.16 15.60
C ASP A 191 -19.78 -4.39 14.62
N ALA A 192 -19.38 -3.17 14.97
CA ALA A 192 -18.39 -2.38 14.24
C ALA A 192 -17.01 -3.07 14.20
N GLU A 193 -16.53 -3.58 15.34
CA GLU A 193 -15.32 -4.42 15.40
C GLU A 193 -15.45 -5.67 14.51
N GLN A 194 -16.61 -6.35 14.53
CA GLN A 194 -16.85 -7.51 13.67
C GLN A 194 -16.91 -7.16 12.18
N LEU A 195 -17.44 -6.00 11.80
CA LEU A 195 -17.39 -5.50 10.42
C LEU A 195 -15.92 -5.26 9.99
N ILE A 196 -15.10 -4.63 10.82
CA ILE A 196 -13.67 -4.44 10.53
C ILE A 196 -12.95 -5.79 10.37
N ILE A 197 -13.17 -6.73 11.29
CA ILE A 197 -12.63 -8.10 11.22
C ILE A 197 -13.08 -8.79 9.92
N LYS A 198 -14.36 -8.71 9.56
CA LYS A 198 -14.89 -9.31 8.33
C LYS A 198 -14.29 -8.68 7.08
N ALA A 199 -14.02 -7.39 7.07
CA ALA A 199 -13.34 -6.71 5.96
C ALA A 199 -11.86 -7.16 5.84
N ILE A 200 -11.18 -7.39 6.97
CA ILE A 200 -9.82 -7.98 7.01
C ILE A 200 -9.82 -9.42 6.47
N GLU A 201 -10.78 -10.26 6.86
CA GLU A 201 -10.92 -11.62 6.32
C GLU A 201 -11.10 -11.62 4.80
N ILE A 202 -11.94 -10.73 4.25
CA ILE A 202 -12.12 -10.60 2.80
C ILE A 202 -10.82 -10.15 2.11
N ALA A 203 -10.03 -9.29 2.76
CA ALA A 203 -8.73 -8.88 2.26
C ALA A 203 -7.70 -10.03 2.28
N ILE A 204 -7.80 -10.96 3.23
CA ILE A 204 -7.01 -12.20 3.28
C ILE A 204 -7.42 -13.14 2.15
N ASP A 205 -8.72 -13.44 2.02
CA ASP A 205 -9.29 -14.32 0.99
C ASP A 205 -8.98 -13.84 -0.43
N ALA A 206 -9.04 -12.52 -0.66
CA ALA A 206 -8.69 -11.88 -1.93
C ALA A 206 -7.17 -11.75 -2.15
N ASN A 207 -6.34 -12.14 -1.17
CA ASN A 207 -4.89 -11.87 -1.09
C ASN A 207 -4.53 -10.37 -1.23
N ALA A 208 -5.50 -9.48 -1.03
CA ALA A 208 -5.39 -8.02 -1.10
C ALA A 208 -5.11 -7.43 0.30
N ARG A 209 -4.12 -7.99 1.00
CA ARG A 209 -3.80 -7.72 2.41
C ARG A 209 -3.15 -6.35 2.64
N ASN A 210 -3.96 -5.29 2.52
CA ASN A 210 -3.58 -3.90 2.75
C ASN A 210 -4.78 -3.08 3.27
N TYR A 211 -4.49 -1.99 3.98
CA TYR A 211 -5.54 -1.12 4.55
C TYR A 211 -6.46 -0.51 3.48
N ASN A 212 -5.93 -0.08 2.32
CA ASN A 212 -6.74 0.60 1.30
C ASN A 212 -7.88 -0.29 0.76
N TYR A 213 -7.64 -1.59 0.61
CA TYR A 213 -8.66 -2.56 0.21
C TYR A 213 -9.72 -2.75 1.30
N ILE A 214 -9.32 -2.85 2.56
CA ILE A 214 -10.23 -2.91 3.72
C ILE A 214 -11.07 -1.63 3.82
N ASN A 215 -10.44 -0.46 3.70
CA ASN A 215 -11.08 0.85 3.72
C ASN A 215 -12.13 0.98 2.62
N ALA A 216 -11.85 0.52 1.39
CA ALA A 216 -12.82 0.52 0.30
C ALA A 216 -14.04 -0.38 0.59
N ILE A 217 -13.84 -1.50 1.30
CA ILE A 217 -14.92 -2.38 1.76
C ILE A 217 -15.77 -1.68 2.83
N LEU A 218 -15.14 -1.06 3.83
CA LEU A 218 -15.85 -0.37 4.92
C LEU A 218 -16.65 0.83 4.42
N ILE A 219 -16.11 1.63 3.48
CA ILE A 219 -16.85 2.71 2.80
C ILE A 219 -18.10 2.19 2.08
N ASP A 220 -18.05 1.03 1.40
CA ASP A 220 -19.24 0.45 0.75
C ASP A 220 -20.29 0.01 1.78
N TRP A 221 -19.88 -0.40 2.98
CA TRP A 221 -20.78 -0.91 4.01
C TRP A 221 -21.44 0.20 4.81
N GLU A 222 -20.67 1.21 5.20
CA GLU A 222 -21.16 2.46 5.81
C GLU A 222 -22.18 3.15 4.89
N ARG A 223 -21.85 3.34 3.60
CA ARG A 223 -22.77 3.93 2.60
C ARG A 223 -24.05 3.14 2.37
N ARG A 224 -24.06 1.85 2.68
CA ARG A 224 -25.25 0.98 2.61
C ARG A 224 -25.99 0.88 3.93
N GLY A 225 -25.49 1.51 4.99
CA GLY A 225 -26.08 1.49 6.31
C GLY A 225 -26.00 0.13 7.00
N PHE A 226 -25.03 -0.73 6.66
CA PHE A 226 -24.87 -2.03 7.32
C PHE A 226 -24.32 -1.85 8.74
N LYS A 227 -25.08 -2.31 9.73
CA LYS A 227 -24.78 -2.19 11.16
C LYS A 227 -24.18 -3.46 11.75
N SER A 228 -24.38 -4.60 11.09
CA SER A 228 -23.77 -5.88 11.47
C SER A 228 -23.39 -6.75 10.27
N VAL A 229 -22.60 -7.79 10.52
CA VAL A 229 -22.18 -8.76 9.50
C VAL A 229 -23.38 -9.56 8.96
N GLU A 230 -24.37 -9.83 9.80
CA GLU A 230 -25.62 -10.54 9.45
C GLU A 230 -26.45 -9.75 8.44
N GLU A 231 -26.66 -8.45 8.64
CA GLU A 231 -27.38 -7.58 7.69
C GLU A 231 -26.71 -7.59 6.31
N ARG A 232 -25.38 -7.50 6.31
CA ARG A 232 -24.55 -7.52 5.10
C ARG A 232 -24.64 -8.86 4.35
N GLU A 233 -24.63 -9.99 5.04
CA GLU A 233 -24.81 -11.31 4.42
C GLU A 233 -26.28 -11.57 3.99
N ALA A 234 -27.28 -11.03 4.70
CA ALA A 234 -28.67 -11.08 4.28
C ALA A 234 -28.89 -10.33 2.94
N ALA A 235 -28.37 -9.10 2.82
CA ALA A 235 -28.39 -8.33 1.59
C ALA A 235 -27.64 -9.04 0.43
N ARG A 236 -26.56 -9.77 0.75
CA ARG A 236 -25.81 -10.58 -0.23
C ARG A 236 -26.59 -11.81 -0.72
N LYS A 237 -27.37 -12.47 0.15
CA LYS A 237 -28.26 -13.58 -0.22
C LYS A 237 -29.39 -13.10 -1.14
N GLN A 238 -30.06 -12.00 -0.81
CA GLN A 238 -31.11 -11.41 -1.66
C GLN A 238 -30.61 -11.06 -3.07
N LYS A 239 -29.43 -10.43 -3.19
CA LYS A 239 -28.84 -10.12 -4.52
C LYS A 239 -28.52 -11.37 -5.36
N LYS A 240 -28.25 -12.53 -4.74
CA LYS A 240 -28.04 -13.79 -5.47
C LYS A 240 -29.35 -14.38 -5.99
N THR A 241 -30.40 -14.43 -5.17
CA THR A 241 -31.70 -14.99 -5.57
C THR A 241 -32.37 -14.14 -6.66
N THR A 242 -32.36 -12.81 -6.57
CA THR A 242 -32.90 -11.94 -7.63
C THR A 242 -32.14 -12.09 -8.96
N LYS A 243 -30.84 -12.37 -8.92
CA LYS A 243 -30.04 -12.59 -10.15
C LYS A 243 -30.35 -13.96 -10.80
N GLN A 244 -30.63 -15.00 -10.01
CA GLN A 244 -31.06 -16.32 -10.52
C GLN A 244 -32.50 -16.31 -11.06
N GLN A 245 -33.40 -15.53 -10.46
CA GLN A 245 -34.76 -15.39 -11.01
C GLN A 245 -34.75 -14.70 -12.39
N LYS A 246 -33.92 -13.65 -12.57
CA LYS A 246 -33.79 -12.95 -13.87
C LYS A 246 -33.12 -13.77 -14.98
N SER A 247 -32.36 -14.83 -14.66
CA SER A 247 -31.82 -15.74 -15.68
C SER A 247 -32.81 -16.80 -16.14
N ASN A 248 -33.85 -17.10 -15.34
CA ASN A 248 -34.80 -18.18 -15.63
C ASN A 248 -36.08 -17.71 -16.35
N THR A 249 -36.28 -16.39 -16.51
CA THR A 249 -37.40 -15.81 -17.30
C THR A 249 -37.02 -15.52 -18.76
N GLY A 250 -35.88 -16.02 -19.23
CA GLY A 250 -35.43 -15.90 -20.62
C GLY A 250 -35.96 -17.00 -21.52
N HIS A 251 -37.26 -17.30 -21.49
CA HIS A 251 -37.91 -18.01 -22.58
C HIS A 251 -38.37 -16.95 -23.60
N SER A 252 -37.97 -17.14 -24.86
CA SER A 252 -38.16 -16.17 -25.93
C SER A 252 -39.39 -16.54 -26.74
N ASP A 253 -40.38 -15.64 -26.84
CA ASP A 253 -41.57 -15.81 -27.69
C ASP A 253 -41.23 -15.93 -29.20
N TYR A 254 -39.95 -15.87 -29.58
CA TYR A 254 -39.47 -16.05 -30.95
C TYR A 254 -39.07 -17.49 -31.30
N ASP A 255 -39.04 -18.42 -30.34
CA ASP A 255 -38.64 -19.82 -30.59
C ASP A 255 -39.74 -20.66 -31.28
N ASP A 256 -40.95 -20.11 -31.49
CA ASP A 256 -42.12 -20.77 -32.12
C ASP A 256 -42.34 -20.39 -33.60
N LEU A 257 -41.48 -19.54 -34.18
CA LEU A 257 -41.54 -19.18 -35.61
C LEU A 257 -40.54 -20.00 -36.42
N GLY A 258 -40.92 -21.25 -36.70
CA GLY A 258 -40.16 -22.16 -37.55
C GLY A 258 -40.02 -21.66 -39.00
N PHE A 259 -38.78 -21.39 -39.40
CA PHE A 259 -38.31 -21.18 -40.78
C PHE A 259 -37.06 -22.03 -41.02
#